data_AF-A0A7C8FSQ4-F1
#
_entry.id   AF-A0A7C8FSQ4-F1
#
_cell.length_a   1.000
_cell.length_b   1.000
_cell.length_c   1.000
_cell.angle_alpha   90.00
_cell.angle_beta   90.00
_cell.angle_gamma   90.00
#
_symmetry.space_group_name_H-M   'P 1'
#
loop_
_entity.id
_entity.type
_entity.pdbx_description
1 polymer ?
#
loop_
_entity_poly.entity_id
_entity_poly.type
_entity_poly.pdbx_seq_one_letter_code
_entity_poly.pdbx_strand_id
1 'polypeptide(L)'
;MNSLKKVNPNIEIAGEYKSSKEKVACQCRICGNEWTAAPSNLLNGYGCPRCAKTGTSFMEQFLCVFLEEAIGEDSVLSRDKKAIGRELDILISKYKLAIEIGSWHWHKNRLESDIEKESLCRERGIELITIYDCCPENIDAEIPKNSRLFSYSLREEKSHKTLRKIALEAASMIGININDFNSWDRVVTGASRRSLPMTTEEFKKNISVTSSTVEVLGEYRGSHTKISCRCKTCNNEWTPTAGQLLRGQGCPRCGKKKAIAIATAAIRKNPEEYAEDFKTANPTLTLLSKYAGSLNRVSVRCDVCGHKWSPRAESVIRGNGCPICANNIRRKPPERFLEELLDVNPHVEILGSYEKSSKPIETRCKKCGHIWHPRPSKLLAGQGCPKCAGKMKTAVRCIETDEVYSSLAAAASAVGLSSGDTISAACKGRRKSAGGYRWEYATQSQP
;
A
#
# COMPACT_ATOMS: atom_id res chain seq x y z
N MET A 1 -22.61 -8.03 -20.02
CA MET A 1 -21.85 -7.51 -21.18
C MET A 1 -21.21 -6.12 -20.96
N ASN A 2 -21.93 -5.10 -20.44
CA ASN A 2 -21.36 -3.75 -20.26
C ASN A 2 -20.12 -3.64 -19.36
N SER A 3 -20.02 -4.47 -18.30
CA SER A 3 -18.85 -4.49 -17.42
C SER A 3 -17.62 -5.11 -18.07
N LEU A 4 -17.81 -6.10 -18.96
CA LEU A 4 -16.70 -6.75 -19.68
C LEU A 4 -16.04 -5.77 -20.65
N LYS A 5 -16.83 -5.03 -21.43
CA LYS A 5 -16.29 -4.02 -22.36
C LYS A 5 -15.50 -2.90 -21.64
N LYS A 6 -15.72 -2.68 -20.34
CA LYS A 6 -14.92 -1.74 -19.54
C LYS A 6 -13.54 -2.29 -19.16
N VAL A 7 -13.42 -3.61 -18.95
CA VAL A 7 -12.18 -4.26 -18.48
C VAL A 7 -11.38 -4.85 -19.64
N ASN A 8 -12.07 -5.51 -20.57
CA ASN A 8 -11.53 -6.15 -21.75
C ASN A 8 -12.34 -5.68 -22.99
N PRO A 9 -12.09 -4.47 -23.51
CA PRO A 9 -12.86 -3.90 -24.62
C PRO A 9 -12.72 -4.69 -25.93
N ASN A 10 -11.68 -5.52 -26.01
CA ASN A 10 -11.24 -6.20 -27.22
C ASN A 10 -11.69 -7.68 -27.30
N ILE A 11 -12.59 -8.10 -26.41
CA ILE A 11 -13.12 -9.46 -26.35
C ILE A 11 -14.62 -9.43 -26.61
N GLU A 12 -15.05 -10.18 -27.61
CA GLU A 12 -16.46 -10.50 -27.84
C GLU A 12 -16.80 -11.82 -27.14
N ILE A 13 -18.02 -11.91 -26.63
CA ILE A 13 -18.55 -13.16 -26.10
C ILE A 13 -19.51 -13.72 -27.14
N ALA A 14 -19.22 -14.91 -27.63
CA ALA A 14 -19.96 -15.63 -28.66
C ALA A 14 -20.80 -16.77 -28.05
N GLY A 15 -21.54 -16.47 -26.97
CA GLY A 15 -22.38 -17.46 -26.29
C GLY A 15 -23.20 -16.86 -25.14
N GLU A 16 -24.14 -17.65 -24.63
CA GLU A 16 -25.00 -17.22 -23.52
C GLU A 16 -24.23 -17.19 -22.19
N TYR A 17 -24.41 -16.09 -21.45
CA TYR A 17 -23.90 -15.99 -20.09
C TYR A 17 -24.87 -16.70 -19.14
N LYS A 18 -24.39 -17.77 -18.50
CA LYS A 18 -25.14 -18.48 -17.46
C LYS A 18 -24.69 -18.10 -16.05
N SER A 19 -23.37 -18.13 -15.80
CA SER A 19 -22.81 -17.78 -14.50
C SER A 19 -21.40 -17.20 -14.60
N SER A 20 -20.87 -16.67 -13.49
CA SER A 20 -19.52 -16.08 -13.46
C SER A 20 -18.38 -17.10 -13.60
N LYS A 21 -18.66 -18.39 -13.35
CA LYS A 21 -17.68 -19.49 -13.39
C LYS A 21 -17.80 -20.36 -14.63
N GLU A 22 -19.00 -20.50 -15.20
CA GLU A 22 -19.23 -21.29 -16.40
C GLU A 22 -18.56 -20.61 -17.60
N LYS A 23 -17.81 -21.39 -18.38
CA LYS A 23 -17.04 -20.84 -19.50
C LYS A 23 -17.98 -20.37 -20.60
N VAL A 24 -17.62 -19.25 -21.22
CA VAL A 24 -18.28 -18.71 -22.41
C VAL A 24 -17.30 -18.69 -23.58
N ALA A 25 -17.80 -18.90 -24.78
CA ALA A 25 -17.02 -18.71 -26.00
C ALA A 25 -16.66 -17.23 -26.17
N CYS A 26 -15.42 -16.96 -26.56
CA CYS A 26 -14.82 -15.66 -26.66
C CYS A 26 -14.12 -15.52 -28.01
N GLN A 27 -14.22 -14.37 -28.65
CA GLN A 27 -13.43 -14.03 -29.83
C GLN A 27 -12.64 -12.74 -29.58
N CYS A 28 -11.37 -12.72 -29.98
CA CYS A 28 -10.51 -11.55 -29.82
C CYS A 28 -10.60 -10.67 -31.05
N ARG A 29 -11.05 -9.42 -30.87
CA ARG A 29 -11.09 -8.42 -31.96
C ARG A 29 -9.71 -8.00 -32.47
N ILE A 30 -8.63 -8.29 -31.73
CA ILE A 30 -7.26 -7.92 -32.09
C ILE A 30 -6.64 -8.92 -33.07
N CYS A 31 -6.75 -10.22 -32.77
CA CYS A 31 -6.04 -11.27 -33.52
C CYS A 31 -6.95 -12.36 -34.09
N GLY A 32 -8.26 -12.23 -33.90
CA GLY A 32 -9.26 -13.20 -34.35
C GLY A 32 -9.28 -14.51 -33.56
N ASN A 33 -8.52 -14.64 -32.47
CA ASN A 33 -8.49 -15.87 -31.69
C ASN A 33 -9.85 -16.20 -31.08
N GLU A 34 -10.28 -17.45 -31.21
CA GLU A 34 -11.47 -17.97 -30.55
C GLU A 34 -11.04 -18.90 -29.40
N TRP A 35 -11.69 -18.79 -28.24
CA TRP A 35 -11.40 -19.65 -27.08
C TRP A 35 -12.54 -19.60 -26.07
N THR A 36 -12.48 -20.45 -25.04
CA THR A 36 -13.45 -20.43 -23.93
C THR A 36 -12.83 -19.91 -22.65
N ALA A 37 -13.53 -19.02 -21.93
CA ALA A 37 -13.05 -18.47 -20.66
C ALA A 37 -14.19 -18.24 -19.66
N ALA A 38 -13.89 -18.32 -18.36
CA ALA A 38 -14.83 -17.96 -17.31
C ALA A 38 -15.03 -16.42 -17.30
N PRO A 39 -16.28 -15.91 -17.27
CA PRO A 39 -16.56 -14.48 -17.25
C PRO A 39 -15.88 -13.72 -16.10
N SER A 40 -15.71 -14.35 -14.93
CA SER A 40 -14.98 -13.76 -13.80
C SER A 40 -13.51 -13.46 -14.13
N ASN A 41 -12.82 -14.36 -14.84
CA ASN A 41 -11.44 -14.14 -15.27
C ASN A 41 -11.35 -12.98 -16.26
N LEU A 42 -12.29 -12.91 -17.21
CA LEU A 42 -12.35 -11.80 -18.15
C LEU A 42 -12.64 -10.46 -17.44
N LEU A 43 -13.46 -10.45 -16.39
CA LEU A 43 -13.71 -9.25 -15.58
C LEU A 43 -12.55 -8.89 -14.64
N ASN A 44 -11.67 -9.83 -14.34
CA ASN A 44 -10.43 -9.62 -13.60
C ASN A 44 -9.26 -9.16 -14.50
N GLY A 45 -9.51 -8.94 -15.80
CA GLY A 45 -8.51 -8.42 -16.75
C GLY A 45 -7.67 -9.48 -17.45
N TYR A 46 -7.99 -10.77 -17.32
CA TYR A 46 -7.38 -11.80 -18.16
C TYR A 46 -7.91 -11.66 -19.59
N GLY A 47 -6.98 -11.49 -20.54
CA GLY A 47 -7.28 -11.16 -21.93
C GLY A 47 -7.27 -12.38 -22.86
N CYS A 48 -7.20 -12.10 -24.17
CA CYS A 48 -6.94 -13.14 -25.17
C CYS A 48 -5.59 -13.82 -24.89
N PRO A 49 -5.53 -15.16 -24.73
CA PRO A 49 -4.30 -15.88 -24.43
C PRO A 49 -3.25 -15.71 -25.54
N ARG A 50 -3.72 -15.51 -26.78
CA ARG A 50 -2.87 -15.25 -27.96
C ARG A 50 -2.30 -13.83 -28.00
N CYS A 51 -3.09 -12.81 -27.64
CA CYS A 51 -2.60 -11.42 -27.57
C CYS A 51 -1.74 -11.16 -26.34
N ALA A 52 -1.96 -11.90 -25.26
CA ALA A 52 -1.13 -11.84 -24.07
C ALA A 52 0.32 -12.32 -24.32
N LYS A 53 0.61 -12.93 -25.50
CA LYS A 53 1.92 -13.44 -25.96
C LYS A 53 2.79 -13.91 -24.79
N THR A 54 2.24 -14.87 -24.06
CA THR A 54 2.81 -15.39 -22.83
C THR A 54 3.90 -16.40 -23.15
N GLY A 55 5.10 -15.93 -23.51
CA GLY A 55 6.35 -16.64 -23.25
C GLY A 55 6.55 -18.05 -23.82
N THR A 56 5.73 -18.54 -24.74
CA THR A 56 5.87 -19.88 -25.34
C THR A 56 6.99 -19.91 -26.37
N SER A 57 7.84 -20.93 -26.33
CA SER A 57 9.00 -21.00 -27.23
C SER A 57 8.58 -21.28 -28.69
N PHE A 58 9.45 -20.97 -29.66
CA PHE A 58 9.21 -21.37 -31.05
C PHE A 58 9.03 -22.89 -31.17
N MET A 59 9.78 -23.67 -30.40
CA MET A 59 9.76 -25.12 -30.43
C MET A 59 8.42 -25.67 -29.91
N GLU A 60 7.91 -25.12 -28.81
CA GLU A 60 6.59 -25.43 -28.27
C GLU A 60 5.50 -25.13 -29.31
N GLN A 61 5.53 -23.94 -29.89
CA GLN A 61 4.55 -23.54 -30.90
C GLN A 61 4.66 -24.34 -32.20
N PHE A 62 5.86 -24.82 -32.55
CA PHE A 62 6.07 -25.71 -33.68
C PHE A 62 5.33 -27.04 -33.48
N LEU A 63 5.53 -27.68 -32.33
CA LEU A 63 4.86 -28.95 -32.01
C LEU A 63 3.34 -28.75 -31.85
N CYS A 64 2.91 -27.67 -31.20
CA CYS A 64 1.49 -27.37 -31.02
C CYS A 64 0.77 -27.17 -32.37
N VAL A 65 1.31 -26.32 -33.25
CA VAL A 65 0.71 -26.07 -34.57
C VAL A 65 0.68 -27.33 -35.42
N PHE A 66 1.76 -28.13 -35.40
CA PHE A 66 1.75 -29.40 -36.12
C PHE A 66 0.66 -30.35 -35.62
N LEU A 67 0.52 -30.51 -34.30
CA LEU A 67 -0.51 -31.39 -33.73
C LEU A 67 -1.92 -30.86 -34.04
N GLU A 68 -2.16 -29.56 -33.94
CA GLU A 68 -3.46 -28.97 -34.30
C GLU A 68 -3.81 -29.23 -35.78
N GLU A 69 -2.84 -29.09 -36.70
CA GLU A 69 -3.03 -29.42 -38.12
C GLU A 69 -3.27 -30.92 -38.35
N ALA A 70 -2.65 -31.78 -37.53
CA ALA A 70 -2.77 -33.24 -37.66
C ALA A 70 -4.09 -33.81 -37.08
N ILE A 71 -4.60 -33.26 -35.98
CA ILE A 71 -5.73 -33.84 -35.23
C ILE A 71 -6.88 -32.88 -34.90
N GLY A 72 -6.81 -31.66 -35.41
CA GLY A 72 -7.75 -30.59 -35.11
C GLY A 72 -7.41 -29.83 -33.84
N GLU A 73 -7.68 -28.53 -33.87
CA GLU A 73 -7.32 -27.58 -32.83
C GLU A 73 -7.92 -27.93 -31.45
N ASP A 74 -9.18 -28.38 -31.41
CA ASP A 74 -9.88 -28.73 -30.18
C ASP A 74 -9.29 -29.94 -29.44
N SER A 75 -8.46 -30.74 -30.12
CA SER A 75 -7.81 -31.92 -29.54
C SER A 75 -6.51 -31.60 -28.81
N VAL A 76 -5.95 -30.40 -28.98
CA VAL A 76 -4.63 -30.00 -28.48
C VAL A 76 -4.78 -28.87 -27.46
N LEU A 77 -4.34 -29.12 -26.24
CA LEU A 77 -4.36 -28.14 -25.15
C LEU A 77 -2.96 -27.61 -24.90
N SER A 78 -2.73 -26.32 -25.15
CA SER A 78 -1.49 -25.65 -24.78
C SER A 78 -1.56 -25.13 -23.33
N ARG A 79 -0.49 -25.36 -22.57
CA ARG A 79 -0.29 -24.91 -21.17
C ARG A 79 -1.42 -25.31 -20.24
N ASP A 80 -1.85 -26.56 -20.34
CA ASP A 80 -2.87 -27.09 -19.46
C ASP A 80 -2.32 -27.20 -18.03
N LYS A 81 -3.04 -26.64 -17.05
CA LYS A 81 -2.69 -26.73 -15.61
C LYS A 81 -3.58 -27.69 -14.84
N LYS A 82 -4.59 -28.27 -15.49
CA LYS A 82 -5.70 -28.96 -14.83
C LYS A 82 -5.47 -30.45 -14.76
N ALA A 83 -4.91 -31.03 -15.82
CA ALA A 83 -4.73 -32.47 -15.97
C ALA A 83 -3.91 -33.08 -14.84
N ILE A 84 -2.91 -32.35 -14.33
CA ILE A 84 -2.04 -32.80 -13.24
C ILE A 84 -1.88 -31.78 -12.09
N GLY A 85 -2.57 -30.64 -12.15
CA GLY A 85 -2.38 -29.55 -11.16
C GLY A 85 -1.11 -28.71 -11.36
N ARG A 86 -0.32 -29.01 -12.40
CA ARG A 86 0.87 -28.28 -12.86
C ARG A 86 0.77 -28.02 -14.36
N GLU A 87 1.46 -26.98 -14.85
CA GLU A 87 1.47 -26.60 -16.27
C GLU A 87 2.19 -27.66 -17.11
N LEU A 88 1.51 -28.13 -18.16
CA LEU A 88 2.00 -28.97 -19.25
C LEU A 88 2.02 -28.15 -20.54
N ASP A 89 3.19 -28.01 -21.19
CA ASP A 89 3.33 -27.17 -22.39
C ASP A 89 2.33 -27.54 -23.49
N ILE A 90 2.22 -28.84 -23.81
CA ILE A 90 1.26 -29.39 -24.76
C ILE A 90 0.63 -30.66 -24.15
N LEU A 91 -0.69 -30.75 -24.19
CA LEU A 91 -1.47 -31.91 -23.76
C LEU A 91 -2.48 -32.31 -24.83
N ILE A 92 -2.42 -33.57 -25.23
CA ILE A 92 -3.40 -34.19 -26.12
C ILE A 92 -4.31 -35.11 -25.30
N SER A 93 -5.31 -34.50 -24.65
CA SER A 93 -6.09 -35.14 -23.58
C SER A 93 -6.73 -36.47 -24.00
N LYS A 94 -7.23 -36.54 -25.24
CA LYS A 94 -7.87 -37.74 -25.82
C LYS A 94 -6.93 -38.95 -25.85
N TYR A 95 -5.66 -38.73 -26.16
CA TYR A 95 -4.67 -39.79 -26.33
C TYR A 95 -3.74 -39.94 -25.12
N LYS A 96 -3.99 -39.19 -24.04
CA LYS A 96 -3.20 -39.24 -22.81
C LYS A 96 -1.70 -39.01 -23.06
N LEU A 97 -1.36 -38.13 -24.01
CA LEU A 97 0.01 -37.74 -24.30
C LEU A 97 0.24 -36.27 -23.92
N ALA A 98 1.35 -35.99 -23.25
CA ALA A 98 1.83 -34.65 -22.97
C ALA A 98 3.28 -34.48 -23.46
N ILE A 99 3.63 -33.26 -23.83
CA ILE A 99 4.98 -32.90 -24.28
C ILE A 99 5.42 -31.65 -23.53
N GLU A 100 6.61 -31.72 -22.95
CA GLU A 100 7.36 -30.59 -22.39
C GLU A 100 8.59 -30.34 -23.27
N ILE A 101 8.84 -29.08 -23.65
CA ILE A 101 9.99 -28.76 -24.50
C ILE A 101 10.68 -27.47 -24.04
N GLY A 102 11.95 -27.60 -23.68
CA GLY A 102 12.71 -26.49 -23.11
C GLY A 102 14.22 -26.65 -23.28
N SER A 103 14.94 -25.56 -22.98
CA SER A 103 16.40 -25.57 -23.06
C SER A 103 17.04 -26.01 -21.77
N TRP A 104 18.06 -26.87 -21.87
CA TRP A 104 18.82 -27.39 -20.73
C TRP A 104 19.31 -26.29 -19.79
N HIS A 105 19.69 -25.14 -20.33
CA HIS A 105 20.10 -23.97 -19.55
C HIS A 105 19.12 -23.61 -18.42
N TRP A 106 17.82 -23.74 -18.67
CA TRP A 106 16.75 -23.45 -17.72
C TRP A 106 16.39 -24.64 -16.82
N HIS A 107 16.49 -25.85 -17.37
CA HIS A 107 16.04 -27.07 -16.71
C HIS A 107 17.09 -27.74 -15.82
N LYS A 108 18.39 -27.50 -16.05
CA LYS A 108 19.48 -28.10 -15.27
C LYS A 108 19.38 -27.90 -13.75
N ASN A 109 18.72 -26.83 -13.32
CA ASN A 109 18.50 -26.50 -11.90
C ASN A 109 17.07 -26.82 -11.41
N ARG A 110 16.29 -27.54 -12.22
CA ARG A 110 14.87 -27.86 -11.99
C ARG A 110 14.53 -29.34 -12.25
N LEU A 111 15.53 -30.21 -12.36
CA LEU A 111 15.34 -31.61 -12.73
C LEU A 111 14.41 -32.37 -11.77
N GLU A 112 14.50 -32.12 -10.45
CA GLU A 112 13.57 -32.69 -9.47
C GLU A 112 12.11 -32.31 -9.76
N SER A 113 11.88 -31.06 -10.15
CA SER A 113 10.56 -30.54 -10.54
C SER A 113 10.05 -31.15 -11.84
N ASP A 114 10.94 -31.49 -12.78
CA ASP A 114 10.60 -32.16 -14.03
C ASP A 114 10.29 -33.66 -13.80
N ILE A 115 11.04 -34.33 -12.92
CA ILE A 115 10.80 -35.73 -12.50
C ILE A 115 9.47 -35.84 -11.75
N GLU A 116 9.15 -34.86 -10.90
CA GLU A 116 7.85 -34.79 -10.23
C GLU A 116 6.72 -34.62 -11.25
N LYS A 117 6.88 -33.78 -12.29
CA LYS A 117 5.88 -33.67 -13.36
C LYS A 117 5.65 -35.01 -14.06
N GLU A 118 6.71 -35.74 -14.41
CA GLU A 118 6.60 -37.07 -15.04
C GLU A 118 5.83 -38.04 -14.14
N SER A 119 6.11 -38.02 -12.83
CA SER A 119 5.41 -38.87 -11.85
C SER A 119 3.92 -38.53 -11.76
N LEU A 120 3.56 -37.24 -11.70
CA LEU A 120 2.16 -36.78 -11.70
C LEU A 120 1.42 -37.15 -12.98
N CYS A 121 2.09 -37.04 -14.15
CA CYS A 121 1.54 -37.52 -15.41
C CYS A 121 1.25 -39.02 -15.37
N ARG A 122 2.22 -39.82 -14.92
CA ARG A 122 2.08 -41.28 -14.80
C ARG A 122 0.93 -41.68 -13.88
N GLU A 123 0.76 -41.01 -12.73
CA GLU A 123 -0.37 -41.23 -11.82
C GLU A 123 -1.74 -40.95 -12.47
N ARG A 124 -1.79 -40.06 -13.45
CA ARG A 124 -3.00 -39.73 -14.23
C ARG A 124 -3.13 -40.55 -15.51
N GLY A 125 -2.25 -41.52 -15.72
CA GLY A 125 -2.18 -42.33 -16.94
C GLY A 125 -1.85 -41.50 -18.17
N ILE A 126 -1.14 -40.39 -18.00
CA ILE A 126 -0.65 -39.53 -19.08
C ILE A 126 0.82 -39.86 -19.32
N GLU A 127 1.16 -40.21 -20.55
CA GLU A 127 2.55 -40.35 -20.98
C GLU A 127 3.13 -38.95 -21.22
N LEU A 128 4.23 -38.61 -20.55
CA LEU A 128 4.93 -37.34 -20.73
C LEU A 128 6.21 -37.58 -21.52
N ILE A 129 6.42 -36.82 -22.61
CA ILE A 129 7.71 -36.72 -23.29
C ILE A 129 8.37 -35.41 -22.87
N THR A 130 9.60 -35.48 -22.37
CA THR A 130 10.38 -34.28 -22.02
C THR A 130 11.51 -34.08 -23.01
N ILE A 131 11.59 -32.90 -23.62
CA ILE A 131 12.59 -32.60 -24.66
C ILE A 131 13.50 -31.49 -24.15
N TYR A 132 14.80 -31.79 -24.12
CA TYR A 132 15.85 -30.84 -23.75
C TYR A 132 16.77 -30.55 -24.94
N ASP A 133 16.85 -29.26 -25.31
CA ASP A 133 17.86 -28.77 -26.26
C ASP A 133 19.07 -28.14 -25.56
N CYS A 134 20.17 -27.91 -26.28
CA CYS A 134 21.42 -27.34 -25.73
C CYS A 134 21.99 -28.12 -24.53
N CYS A 135 21.83 -29.44 -24.52
CA CYS A 135 22.36 -30.31 -23.47
C CYS A 135 23.89 -30.44 -23.56
N PRO A 136 24.60 -30.63 -22.43
CA PRO A 136 25.98 -31.09 -22.46
C PRO A 136 26.06 -32.53 -22.99
N GLU A 137 27.23 -32.93 -23.48
CA GLU A 137 27.46 -34.29 -24.01
C GLU A 137 27.22 -35.39 -22.96
N ASN A 138 27.53 -35.09 -21.70
CA ASN A 138 27.29 -35.97 -20.56
C ASN A 138 26.45 -35.24 -19.52
N ILE A 139 25.33 -35.85 -19.14
CA ILE A 139 24.47 -35.39 -18.04
C ILE A 139 24.68 -36.35 -16.88
N ASP A 140 25.41 -35.88 -15.86
CA ASP A 140 25.60 -36.59 -14.59
C ASP A 140 24.52 -36.15 -13.58
N ALA A 141 23.26 -36.38 -13.94
CA ALA A 141 22.10 -36.06 -13.14
C ALA A 141 20.92 -36.96 -13.52
N GLU A 142 20.04 -37.24 -12.56
CA GLU A 142 18.76 -37.89 -12.86
C GLU A 142 17.85 -36.93 -13.63
N ILE A 143 17.23 -37.45 -14.68
CA ILE A 143 16.30 -36.72 -15.56
C ILE A 143 15.03 -37.55 -15.75
N PRO A 144 13.91 -36.97 -16.21
CA PRO A 144 12.71 -37.73 -16.56
C PRO A 144 13.03 -38.90 -17.50
N LYS A 145 12.42 -40.06 -17.26
CA LYS A 145 12.74 -41.31 -17.96
C LYS A 145 12.45 -41.22 -19.46
N ASN A 146 11.35 -40.58 -19.85
CA ASN A 146 10.99 -40.41 -21.25
C ASN A 146 11.54 -39.09 -21.83
N SER A 147 12.84 -38.87 -21.64
CA SER A 147 13.53 -37.68 -22.15
C SER A 147 14.06 -37.86 -23.58
N ARG A 148 14.15 -36.78 -24.34
CA ARG A 148 14.90 -36.67 -25.60
C ARG A 148 15.92 -35.55 -25.44
N LEU A 149 17.20 -35.86 -25.69
CA LEU A 149 18.33 -34.96 -25.43
C LEU A 149 18.98 -34.53 -26.74
N PHE A 150 19.20 -33.23 -26.89
CA PHE A 150 19.88 -32.65 -28.05
C PHE A 150 20.99 -31.70 -27.60
N SER A 151 22.19 -31.89 -28.12
CA SER A 151 23.38 -31.10 -27.74
C SER A 151 23.44 -29.71 -28.37
N TYR A 152 22.46 -29.36 -29.20
CA TYR A 152 22.38 -28.11 -29.94
C TYR A 152 20.99 -27.48 -29.79
N SER A 153 20.88 -26.21 -30.18
CA SER A 153 19.61 -25.46 -30.19
C SER A 153 18.70 -25.98 -31.29
N LEU A 154 17.56 -26.56 -30.92
CA LEU A 154 16.58 -27.02 -31.91
C LEU A 154 15.88 -25.85 -32.61
N ARG A 155 15.84 -24.68 -31.95
CA ARG A 155 15.32 -23.44 -32.53
C ARG A 155 16.17 -22.92 -33.69
N GLU A 156 17.50 -23.08 -33.62
CA GLU A 156 18.43 -22.51 -34.59
C GLU A 156 18.74 -23.45 -35.76
N GLU A 157 18.25 -24.70 -35.71
CA GLU A 157 18.39 -25.66 -36.80
C GLU A 157 17.63 -25.21 -38.04
N LYS A 158 18.34 -24.71 -39.06
CA LYS A 158 17.77 -24.08 -40.27
C LYS A 158 16.64 -24.87 -40.95
N SER A 159 16.75 -26.19 -41.05
CA SER A 159 15.72 -27.04 -41.70
C SER A 159 14.62 -27.51 -40.75
N HIS A 160 14.79 -27.31 -39.45
CA HIS A 160 13.96 -27.86 -38.38
C HIS A 160 13.75 -29.38 -38.51
N LYS A 161 14.67 -30.09 -39.17
CA LYS A 161 14.54 -31.54 -39.45
C LYS A 161 14.32 -32.36 -38.18
N THR A 162 14.88 -31.91 -37.05
CA THR A 162 14.80 -32.60 -35.78
C THR A 162 13.46 -32.34 -35.10
N LEU A 163 12.97 -31.09 -35.09
CA LEU A 163 11.60 -30.78 -34.65
C LEU A 163 10.55 -31.52 -35.49
N ARG A 164 10.76 -31.65 -36.81
CA ARG A 164 9.88 -32.45 -37.68
C ARG A 164 9.85 -33.92 -37.26
N LYS A 165 11.00 -34.52 -36.95
CA LYS A 165 11.08 -35.91 -36.47
C LYS A 165 10.36 -36.11 -35.14
N ILE A 166 10.58 -35.21 -34.18
CA ILE A 166 9.89 -35.22 -32.88
C ILE A 166 8.38 -35.11 -33.07
N ALA A 167 7.93 -34.20 -33.95
CA ALA A 167 6.52 -34.03 -34.27
C ALA A 167 5.91 -35.32 -34.84
N LEU A 168 6.59 -35.97 -35.80
CA LEU A 168 6.15 -37.23 -36.38
C LEU A 168 6.17 -38.39 -35.36
N GLU A 169 7.15 -38.43 -34.46
CA GLU A 169 7.20 -39.38 -33.34
C GLU A 169 5.96 -39.20 -32.44
N ALA A 170 5.65 -37.97 -32.03
CA ALA A 170 4.47 -37.67 -31.23
C ALA A 170 3.16 -38.06 -31.94
N ALA A 171 3.04 -37.83 -33.25
CA ALA A 171 1.90 -38.28 -34.04
C ALA A 171 1.78 -39.82 -34.08
N SER A 172 2.91 -40.52 -34.25
CA SER A 172 2.96 -41.99 -34.24
C SER A 172 2.50 -42.57 -32.90
N MET A 173 2.92 -41.98 -31.78
CA MET A 173 2.53 -42.40 -30.43
C MET A 173 1.02 -42.32 -30.19
N ILE A 174 0.33 -41.39 -30.84
CA ILE A 174 -1.13 -41.26 -30.77
C ILE A 174 -1.87 -42.04 -31.88
N GLY A 175 -1.15 -42.92 -32.59
CA GLY A 175 -1.71 -43.81 -33.61
C GLY A 175 -1.98 -43.14 -34.96
N ILE A 176 -1.30 -42.02 -35.25
CA ILE A 176 -1.52 -41.26 -36.47
C ILE A 176 -0.33 -41.43 -37.39
N ASN A 177 -0.56 -42.14 -38.48
CA ASN A 177 0.43 -42.33 -39.52
C ASN A 177 0.36 -41.16 -40.51
N ILE A 178 1.35 -40.27 -40.47
CA ILE A 178 1.43 -39.08 -41.32
C ILE A 178 2.70 -39.09 -42.18
N ASN A 179 2.97 -40.21 -42.85
CA ASN A 179 4.12 -40.33 -43.74
C ASN A 179 4.16 -39.25 -44.85
N ASP A 180 3.00 -38.66 -45.21
CA ASP A 180 2.87 -37.64 -46.25
C ASP A 180 2.49 -36.23 -45.73
N PHE A 181 2.90 -35.85 -44.50
CA PHE A 181 2.65 -34.47 -44.02
C PHE A 181 3.40 -33.45 -44.90
N ASN A 182 2.66 -32.73 -45.74
CA ASN A 182 3.21 -31.78 -46.71
C ASN A 182 3.10 -30.31 -46.27
N SER A 183 2.49 -30.03 -45.12
CA SER A 183 2.14 -28.67 -44.68
C SER A 183 3.16 -28.04 -43.73
N TRP A 184 4.44 -28.43 -43.83
CA TRP A 184 5.50 -27.93 -42.95
C TRP A 184 5.70 -26.41 -43.00
N ASP A 185 5.51 -25.78 -44.16
CA ASP A 185 5.63 -24.32 -44.27
C ASP A 185 4.56 -23.59 -43.46
N ARG A 186 3.34 -24.16 -43.37
CA ARG A 186 2.26 -23.65 -42.51
C ARG A 186 2.62 -23.83 -41.04
N VAL A 187 3.22 -24.95 -40.67
CA VAL A 187 3.69 -25.19 -39.30
C VAL A 187 4.77 -24.17 -38.92
N VAL A 188 5.80 -23.99 -39.74
CA VAL A 188 6.90 -23.03 -39.47
C VAL A 188 6.37 -21.61 -39.37
N THR A 189 5.50 -21.21 -40.31
CA THR A 189 4.90 -19.87 -40.34
C THR A 189 3.99 -19.65 -39.14
N GLY A 190 3.17 -20.65 -38.81
CA GLY A 190 2.26 -20.65 -37.68
C GLY A 190 3.02 -20.54 -36.36
N ALA A 191 4.06 -21.34 -36.18
CA ALA A 191 4.93 -21.35 -35.02
C ALA A 191 5.62 -20.00 -34.84
N SER A 192 6.25 -19.48 -35.91
CA SER A 192 6.91 -18.17 -35.90
C SER A 192 5.94 -17.06 -35.51
N ARG A 193 4.74 -17.05 -36.11
CA ARG A 193 3.70 -16.07 -35.81
C ARG A 193 3.26 -16.13 -34.34
N ARG A 194 3.18 -17.33 -33.75
CA ARG A 194 2.75 -17.54 -32.36
C ARG A 194 3.87 -17.29 -31.34
N SER A 195 5.13 -17.55 -31.69
CA SER A 195 6.28 -17.42 -30.78
C SER A 195 7.00 -16.06 -30.85
N LEU A 196 6.87 -15.32 -31.96
CA LEU A 196 7.56 -14.03 -32.08
C LEU A 196 6.96 -12.99 -31.15
N PRO A 197 7.79 -12.20 -30.43
CA PRO A 197 7.34 -11.00 -29.75
C PRO A 197 6.54 -10.11 -30.71
N MET A 198 5.52 -9.43 -30.18
CA MET A 198 4.82 -8.39 -30.95
C MET A 198 5.83 -7.35 -31.43
N THR A 199 5.71 -6.90 -32.68
CA THR A 199 6.60 -5.83 -33.18
C THR A 199 6.19 -4.49 -32.58
N THR A 200 7.08 -3.49 -32.64
CA THR A 200 6.74 -2.11 -32.23
C THR A 200 5.54 -1.57 -33.01
N GLU A 201 5.44 -1.86 -34.30
CA GLU A 201 4.34 -1.38 -35.14
C GLU A 201 3.02 -2.09 -34.81
N GLU A 202 3.05 -3.40 -34.59
CA GLU A 202 1.87 -4.13 -34.08
C GLU A 202 1.44 -3.61 -32.72
N PHE A 203 2.38 -3.32 -31.82
CA PHE A 203 2.08 -2.75 -30.50
C PHE A 203 1.41 -1.38 -30.62
N LYS A 204 1.98 -0.47 -31.43
CA LYS A 204 1.41 0.86 -31.68
C LYS A 204 0.00 0.77 -32.28
N LYS A 205 -0.22 -0.13 -33.24
CA LYS A 205 -1.55 -0.39 -33.83
C LYS A 205 -2.54 -0.90 -32.76
N ASN A 206 -2.11 -1.79 -31.87
CA ASN A 206 -2.96 -2.28 -30.79
C ASN A 206 -3.34 -1.18 -29.79
N ILE A 207 -2.39 -0.29 -29.45
CA ILE A 207 -2.67 0.85 -28.57
C ILE A 207 -3.56 1.88 -29.24
N SER A 208 -3.37 2.18 -30.53
CA SER A 208 -4.22 3.15 -31.24
C SER A 208 -5.68 2.70 -31.35
N VAL A 209 -5.91 1.39 -31.50
CA VAL A 209 -7.26 0.79 -31.47
C VAL A 209 -7.84 0.83 -30.05
N THR A 210 -7.04 0.52 -29.03
CA THR A 210 -7.53 0.38 -27.64
C THR A 210 -7.70 1.73 -26.94
N SER A 211 -6.92 2.73 -27.32
CA SER A 211 -6.96 4.06 -26.73
C SER A 211 -6.59 5.13 -27.76
N SER A 212 -7.61 5.87 -28.18
CA SER A 212 -7.44 7.06 -29.02
C SER A 212 -6.63 8.18 -28.36
N THR A 213 -6.46 8.15 -27.03
CA THR A 213 -5.82 9.22 -26.25
C THR A 213 -4.33 8.98 -25.95
N VAL A 214 -3.79 7.82 -26.31
CA VAL A 214 -2.40 7.45 -26.02
C VAL A 214 -1.60 7.47 -27.32
N GLU A 215 -0.46 8.14 -27.29
CA GLU A 215 0.58 8.12 -28.31
C GLU A 215 1.78 7.37 -27.76
N VAL A 216 2.27 6.35 -28.46
CA VAL A 216 3.43 5.55 -28.07
C VAL A 216 4.67 6.12 -28.77
N LEU A 217 5.65 6.57 -27.99
CA LEU A 217 6.86 7.23 -28.50
C LEU A 217 8.07 6.28 -28.53
N GLY A 218 8.10 5.26 -27.67
CA GLY A 218 9.22 4.32 -27.56
C GLY A 218 9.07 3.05 -28.40
N GLU A 219 10.12 2.23 -28.37
CA GLU A 219 10.12 0.88 -28.94
C GLU A 219 9.48 -0.14 -27.98
N TYR A 220 8.77 -1.11 -28.55
CA TYR A 220 8.27 -2.25 -27.78
C TYR A 220 9.33 -3.35 -27.74
N ARG A 221 9.72 -3.75 -26.52
CA ARG A 221 10.69 -4.83 -26.28
C ARG A 221 10.11 -5.98 -25.44
N GLY A 222 8.81 -5.94 -25.14
CA GLY A 222 8.12 -6.94 -24.33
C GLY A 222 7.10 -6.33 -23.36
N SER A 223 6.12 -7.12 -22.92
CA SER A 223 5.01 -6.68 -22.07
C SER A 223 5.45 -6.12 -20.70
N HIS A 224 6.57 -6.60 -20.16
CA HIS A 224 7.14 -6.13 -18.89
C HIS A 224 8.07 -4.93 -19.05
N THR A 225 8.41 -4.54 -20.29
CA THR A 225 9.30 -3.42 -20.54
C THR A 225 8.57 -2.09 -20.41
N LYS A 226 9.27 -1.09 -19.89
CA LYS A 226 8.80 0.29 -19.84
C LYS A 226 8.88 0.90 -21.24
N ILE A 227 7.87 1.67 -21.63
CA ILE A 227 7.79 2.32 -22.94
C ILE A 227 7.36 3.77 -22.78
N SER A 228 7.97 4.70 -23.49
CA SER A 228 7.61 6.12 -23.40
C SER A 228 6.30 6.41 -24.14
N CYS A 229 5.41 7.18 -23.53
CA CYS A 229 4.09 7.52 -24.06
C CYS A 229 3.73 8.98 -23.78
N ARG A 230 2.87 9.55 -24.63
CA ARG A 230 2.30 10.88 -24.49
C ARG A 230 0.78 10.84 -24.60
N CYS A 231 0.10 11.69 -23.84
CA CYS A 231 -1.36 11.72 -23.80
C CYS A 231 -1.83 12.78 -24.78
N LYS A 232 -2.55 12.38 -25.82
CA LYS A 232 -3.09 13.31 -26.82
C LYS A 232 -4.09 14.31 -26.24
N THR A 233 -4.66 14.03 -25.06
CA THR A 233 -5.66 14.91 -24.41
C THR A 233 -5.05 15.97 -23.49
N CYS A 234 -4.06 15.59 -22.67
CA CYS A 234 -3.50 16.49 -21.64
C CYS A 234 -2.00 16.74 -21.78
N ASN A 235 -1.40 16.24 -22.87
CA ASN A 235 0.01 16.30 -23.20
C ASN A 235 0.97 15.75 -22.13
N ASN A 236 0.45 15.00 -21.15
CA ASN A 236 1.27 14.38 -20.12
C ASN A 236 2.11 13.27 -20.75
N GLU A 237 3.42 13.30 -20.50
CA GLU A 237 4.33 12.21 -20.83
C GLU A 237 4.49 11.28 -19.63
N TRP A 238 4.52 9.97 -19.87
CA TRP A 238 4.75 8.96 -18.82
C TRP A 238 5.32 7.68 -19.43
N THR A 239 5.89 6.83 -18.57
CA THR A 239 6.61 5.63 -18.99
C THR A 239 6.01 4.38 -18.32
N PRO A 240 4.82 3.90 -18.76
CA PRO A 240 4.21 2.70 -18.22
C PRO A 240 4.92 1.44 -18.74
N THR A 241 4.61 0.29 -18.14
CA THR A 241 4.92 -1.00 -18.78
C THR A 241 4.01 -1.22 -19.99
N ALA A 242 4.52 -1.82 -21.06
CA ALA A 242 3.73 -2.08 -22.26
C ALA A 242 2.48 -2.94 -21.97
N GLY A 243 2.57 -3.88 -21.03
CA GLY A 243 1.46 -4.70 -20.56
C GLY A 243 0.35 -3.90 -19.86
N GLN A 244 0.66 -2.80 -19.17
CA GLN A 244 -0.36 -1.91 -18.60
C GLN A 244 -1.19 -1.24 -19.70
N LEU A 245 -0.52 -0.78 -20.77
CA LEU A 245 -1.20 -0.16 -21.91
C LEU A 245 -2.09 -1.16 -22.65
N LEU A 246 -1.62 -2.41 -22.83
CA LEU A 246 -2.42 -3.48 -23.44
C LEU A 246 -3.67 -3.84 -22.63
N ARG A 247 -3.62 -3.69 -21.30
CA ARG A 247 -4.78 -3.81 -20.41
C ARG A 247 -5.70 -2.58 -20.44
N GLY A 248 -5.44 -1.61 -21.33
CA GLY A 248 -6.25 -0.41 -21.48
C GLY A 248 -5.98 0.68 -20.44
N GLN A 249 -4.89 0.60 -19.66
CA GLN A 249 -4.53 1.73 -18.79
C GLN A 249 -4.09 2.92 -19.63
N GLY A 250 -4.82 4.03 -19.50
CA GLY A 250 -4.50 5.29 -20.16
C GLY A 250 -3.61 6.20 -19.33
N CYS A 251 -3.67 7.50 -19.64
CA CYS A 251 -2.89 8.51 -18.94
C CYS A 251 -3.24 8.59 -17.44
N PRO A 252 -2.24 8.47 -16.53
CA PRO A 252 -2.48 8.52 -15.07
C PRO A 252 -3.05 9.86 -14.62
N ARG A 253 -2.67 10.96 -15.27
CA ARG A 253 -3.17 12.31 -14.94
C ARG A 253 -4.65 12.46 -15.26
N CYS A 254 -5.07 11.99 -16.45
CA CYS A 254 -6.49 11.97 -16.83
C CYS A 254 -7.30 11.00 -15.95
N GLY A 255 -6.76 9.82 -15.67
CA GLY A 255 -7.37 8.84 -14.77
C GLY A 255 -7.62 9.42 -13.37
N LYS A 256 -6.61 10.08 -12.78
CA LYS A 256 -6.74 10.74 -11.47
C LYS A 256 -7.81 11.84 -11.47
N LYS A 257 -7.82 12.71 -12.49
CA LYS A 257 -8.86 13.76 -12.63
C LYS A 257 -10.27 13.15 -12.68
N LYS A 258 -10.46 12.09 -13.47
CA LYS A 258 -11.74 11.39 -13.58
C LYS A 258 -12.18 10.76 -12.26
N ALA A 259 -11.26 10.12 -11.54
CA ALA A 259 -11.54 9.51 -10.24
C ALA A 259 -11.98 10.56 -9.20
N ILE A 260 -11.30 11.72 -9.14
CA ILE A 260 -11.67 12.83 -8.25
C ILE A 260 -13.06 13.35 -8.59
N ALA A 261 -13.39 13.53 -9.87
CA ALA A 261 -14.70 14.00 -10.30
C ALA A 261 -15.83 13.05 -9.87
N ILE A 262 -15.62 11.73 -10.05
CA ILE A 262 -16.59 10.70 -9.63
C ILE A 262 -16.76 10.69 -8.12
N ALA A 263 -15.66 10.69 -7.35
CA ALA A 263 -15.71 10.70 -5.90
C ALA A 263 -16.42 11.95 -5.36
N THR A 264 -16.17 13.11 -5.98
CA THR A 264 -16.84 14.38 -5.60
C THR A 264 -18.32 14.36 -5.91
N ALA A 265 -18.74 13.73 -7.01
CA ALA A 265 -20.16 13.58 -7.36
C ALA A 265 -20.90 12.63 -6.41
N ALA A 266 -20.27 11.52 -6.01
CA ALA A 266 -20.87 10.50 -5.14
C ALA A 266 -21.10 10.97 -3.68
N ILE A 267 -20.40 12.01 -3.22
CA ILE A 267 -20.51 12.56 -1.85
C ILE A 267 -21.56 13.69 -1.74
N ARG A 268 -22.18 14.10 -2.85
CA ARG A 268 -23.20 15.18 -2.81
C ARG A 268 -24.50 14.67 -2.19
N LYS A 269 -24.64 14.85 -0.88
CA LYS A 269 -25.95 14.97 -0.23
C LYS A 269 -26.78 16.04 -0.94
N ASN A 270 -28.09 15.90 -0.99
CA ASN A 270 -28.92 17.02 -1.42
C ASN A 270 -29.01 18.10 -0.30
N PRO A 271 -29.47 19.33 -0.58
CA PRO A 271 -29.55 20.38 0.42
C PRO A 271 -30.44 20.07 1.63
N GLU A 272 -31.47 19.24 1.47
CA GLU A 272 -32.42 18.85 2.52
C GLU A 272 -31.77 17.84 3.48
N GLU A 273 -31.17 16.78 2.94
CA GLU A 273 -30.37 15.80 3.69
C GLU A 273 -29.27 16.48 4.50
N TYR A 274 -28.55 17.42 3.88
CA TYR A 274 -27.50 18.17 4.56
C TYR A 274 -28.04 18.97 5.76
N ALA A 275 -29.23 19.58 5.64
CA ALA A 275 -29.81 20.38 6.71
C ALA A 275 -30.22 19.52 7.91
N GLU A 276 -30.70 18.31 7.67
CA GLU A 276 -31.06 17.34 8.72
C GLU A 276 -29.83 16.86 9.50
N ASP A 277 -28.77 16.45 8.79
CA ASP A 277 -27.50 16.08 9.40
C ASP A 277 -26.85 17.23 10.16
N PHE A 278 -26.90 18.44 9.59
CA PHE A 278 -26.38 19.65 10.21
C PHE A 278 -27.02 19.90 11.57
N LYS A 279 -28.35 19.80 11.64
CA LYS A 279 -29.12 20.02 12.87
C LYS A 279 -28.82 18.94 13.91
N THR A 280 -28.64 17.70 13.46
CA THR A 280 -28.29 16.56 14.33
C THR A 280 -26.88 16.70 14.91
N ALA A 281 -25.91 17.06 14.09
CA ALA A 281 -24.51 17.19 14.51
C ALA A 281 -24.24 18.43 15.37
N ASN A 282 -24.93 19.54 15.10
CA ASN A 282 -24.75 20.81 15.83
C ASN A 282 -26.10 21.50 16.09
N PRO A 283 -26.85 21.06 17.11
CA PRO A 283 -28.19 21.61 17.41
C PRO A 283 -28.18 23.07 17.87
N THR A 284 -27.02 23.61 18.26
CA THR A 284 -26.84 24.98 18.75
C THR A 284 -26.38 25.96 17.66
N LEU A 285 -26.37 25.53 16.40
CA LEU A 285 -26.01 26.35 15.25
C LEU A 285 -27.20 26.51 14.30
N THR A 286 -27.31 27.70 13.71
CA THR A 286 -28.25 28.01 12.63
C THR A 286 -27.51 28.10 11.29
N LEU A 287 -27.98 27.38 10.28
CA LEU A 287 -27.48 27.45 8.91
C LEU A 287 -28.08 28.67 8.18
N LEU A 288 -27.24 29.55 7.62
CA LEU A 288 -27.65 30.80 6.97
C LEU A 288 -27.58 30.77 5.44
N SER A 289 -26.90 29.79 4.85
CA SER A 289 -26.72 29.70 3.40
C SER A 289 -27.14 28.34 2.86
N LYS A 290 -27.48 28.30 1.56
CA LYS A 290 -27.72 27.03 0.85
C LYS A 290 -26.47 26.17 0.80
N TYR A 291 -26.65 24.85 0.88
CA TYR A 291 -25.58 23.88 0.71
C TYR A 291 -25.28 23.66 -0.78
N ALA A 292 -23.99 23.69 -1.15
CA ALA A 292 -23.52 23.51 -2.52
C ALA A 292 -22.50 22.35 -2.66
N GLY A 293 -22.36 21.51 -1.63
CA GLY A 293 -21.40 20.41 -1.59
C GLY A 293 -20.48 20.44 -0.36
N SER A 294 -19.96 19.27 0.01
CA SER A 294 -19.27 19.03 1.30
C SER A 294 -18.00 19.85 1.48
N LEU A 295 -17.28 20.11 0.37
CA LEU A 295 -16.05 20.91 0.36
C LEU A 295 -16.31 22.42 0.28
N ASN A 296 -17.55 22.83 -0.04
CA ASN A 296 -17.92 24.24 -0.11
C ASN A 296 -18.18 24.82 1.29
N ARG A 297 -18.04 26.14 1.41
CA ARG A 297 -18.33 26.84 2.66
C ARG A 297 -19.82 27.08 2.79
N VAL A 298 -20.32 26.96 4.01
CA VAL A 298 -21.67 27.37 4.40
C VAL A 298 -21.55 28.48 5.43
N SER A 299 -22.45 29.46 5.42
CA SER A 299 -22.52 30.48 6.46
C SER A 299 -23.38 29.97 7.61
N VAL A 300 -22.90 30.10 8.84
CA VAL A 300 -23.57 29.63 10.05
C VAL A 300 -23.54 30.69 11.15
N ARG A 301 -24.48 30.61 12.09
CA ARG A 301 -24.53 31.42 13.31
C ARG A 301 -24.57 30.49 14.53
N CYS A 302 -23.83 30.81 15.58
CA CYS A 302 -24.00 30.16 16.88
C CYS A 302 -25.16 30.78 17.64
N ASP A 303 -26.10 29.97 18.09
CA ASP A 303 -27.27 30.45 18.82
C ASP A 303 -26.96 30.72 20.31
N VAL A 304 -25.80 30.27 20.82
CA VAL A 304 -25.33 30.53 22.17
C VAL A 304 -24.67 31.91 22.30
N CYS A 305 -23.77 32.27 21.36
CA CYS A 305 -22.99 33.52 21.45
C CYS A 305 -23.24 34.50 20.29
N GLY A 306 -24.09 34.16 19.32
CA GLY A 306 -24.41 35.01 18.17
C GLY A 306 -23.34 35.07 17.08
N HIS A 307 -22.16 34.47 17.28
CA HIS A 307 -21.05 34.54 16.33
C HIS A 307 -21.41 33.94 14.96
N LYS A 308 -21.09 34.66 13.87
CA LYS A 308 -21.30 34.22 12.49
C LYS A 308 -19.96 33.92 11.82
N TRP A 309 -19.86 32.79 11.13
CA TRP A 309 -18.67 32.41 10.36
C TRP A 309 -19.03 31.48 9.20
N SER A 310 -18.06 31.21 8.32
CA SER A 310 -18.28 30.40 7.11
C SER A 310 -17.37 29.16 7.06
N PRO A 311 -17.65 28.07 7.82
CA PRO A 311 -16.85 26.85 7.80
C PRO A 311 -17.10 26.03 6.51
N ARG A 312 -16.25 25.02 6.25
CA ARG A 312 -16.58 23.97 5.27
C ARG A 312 -17.76 23.15 5.76
N ALA A 313 -18.66 22.81 4.86
CA ALA A 313 -19.87 22.06 5.17
C ALA A 313 -19.58 20.70 5.83
N GLU A 314 -18.57 19.96 5.35
CA GLU A 314 -18.12 18.70 5.96
C GLU A 314 -17.67 18.84 7.41
N SER A 315 -17.10 20.00 7.77
CA SER A 315 -16.55 20.24 9.10
C SER A 315 -17.65 20.33 10.14
N VAL A 316 -18.78 20.95 9.76
CA VAL A 316 -19.91 21.11 10.67
C VAL A 316 -20.57 19.76 10.91
N ILE A 317 -20.84 18.96 9.88
CA ILE A 317 -21.42 17.62 10.05
C ILE A 317 -20.54 16.71 10.94
N ARG A 318 -19.22 16.90 10.94
CA ARG A 318 -18.30 16.17 11.86
C ARG A 318 -18.36 16.62 13.33
N GLY A 319 -19.27 17.53 13.68
CA GLY A 319 -19.47 18.01 15.06
C GLY A 319 -18.59 19.19 15.47
N ASN A 320 -17.91 19.86 14.53
CA ASN A 320 -17.14 21.06 14.87
C ASN A 320 -18.08 22.26 15.10
N GLY A 321 -18.24 22.65 16.36
CA GLY A 321 -19.10 23.75 16.78
C GLY A 321 -18.48 25.14 16.70
N CYS A 322 -19.02 26.08 17.48
CA CYS A 322 -18.59 27.48 17.46
C CYS A 322 -17.15 27.65 18.01
N PRO A 323 -16.24 28.29 17.25
CA PRO A 323 -14.85 28.48 17.70
C PRO A 323 -14.74 29.37 18.94
N ILE A 324 -15.65 30.35 19.12
CA ILE A 324 -15.65 31.22 20.30
C ILE A 324 -16.08 30.44 21.55
N CYS A 325 -17.20 29.72 21.49
CA CYS A 325 -17.66 28.89 22.61
C CYS A 325 -16.63 27.83 22.98
N ALA A 326 -16.04 27.15 22.00
CA ALA A 326 -14.98 26.17 22.24
C ALA A 326 -13.74 26.78 22.91
N ASN A 327 -13.39 28.03 22.57
CA ASN A 327 -12.26 28.73 23.18
C ASN A 327 -12.59 29.26 24.59
N ASN A 328 -13.83 29.66 24.86
CA ASN A 328 -14.28 30.07 26.19
C ASN A 328 -14.31 28.90 27.18
N ILE A 329 -14.65 27.68 26.73
CA ILE A 329 -14.50 26.47 27.57
C ILE A 329 -13.01 26.22 27.92
N ARG A 330 -12.09 26.53 27.01
CA ARG A 330 -10.64 26.36 27.23
C ARG A 330 -10.02 27.39 28.19
N ARG A 331 -10.70 28.50 28.48
CA ARG A 331 -10.24 29.55 29.43
C ARG A 331 -11.19 29.63 30.62
N LYS A 332 -10.75 29.15 31.79
CA LYS A 332 -11.49 29.32 33.04
C LYS A 332 -11.64 30.82 33.35
N PRO A 333 -12.84 31.35 33.63
CA PRO A 333 -13.00 32.76 34.02
C PRO A 333 -12.45 33.00 35.44
N PRO A 334 -12.02 34.24 35.78
CA PRO A 334 -11.41 34.55 37.07
C PRO A 334 -12.29 34.21 38.28
N GLU A 335 -13.59 34.43 38.19
CA GLU A 335 -14.55 34.21 39.29
C GLU A 335 -14.60 32.73 39.67
N ARG A 336 -14.73 31.86 38.65
CA ARG A 336 -14.71 30.40 38.82
C ARG A 336 -13.37 29.89 39.35
N PHE A 337 -12.26 30.51 38.98
CA PHE A 337 -10.95 30.16 39.55
C PHE A 337 -10.90 30.45 41.06
N LEU A 338 -11.44 31.59 41.49
CA LEU A 338 -11.43 31.99 42.90
C LEU A 338 -12.34 31.09 43.75
N GLU A 339 -13.53 30.72 43.26
CA GLU A 339 -14.42 29.76 43.92
C GLU A 339 -13.72 28.42 44.17
N GLU A 340 -13.18 27.80 43.12
CA GLU A 340 -12.49 26.51 43.24
C GLU A 340 -11.21 26.60 44.12
N LEU A 341 -10.55 27.76 44.14
CA LEU A 341 -9.37 27.97 44.99
C LEU A 341 -9.73 27.99 46.47
N LEU A 342 -10.86 28.60 46.85
CA LEU A 342 -11.32 28.64 48.23
C LEU A 342 -11.64 27.24 48.75
N ASP A 343 -12.22 26.38 47.92
CA ASP A 343 -12.52 24.99 48.27
C ASP A 343 -11.25 24.17 48.52
N VAL A 344 -10.23 24.34 47.68
CA VAL A 344 -9.00 23.51 47.73
C VAL A 344 -7.94 24.07 48.67
N ASN A 345 -7.81 25.39 48.74
CA ASN A 345 -6.74 26.11 49.44
C ASN A 345 -7.29 27.37 50.15
N PRO A 346 -8.14 27.22 51.19
CA PRO A 346 -8.85 28.34 51.83
C PRO A 346 -7.93 29.38 52.49
N HIS A 347 -6.69 28.99 52.79
CA HIS A 347 -5.68 29.82 53.43
C HIS A 347 -4.72 30.52 52.45
N VAL A 348 -4.98 30.43 51.14
CA VAL A 348 -4.26 31.17 50.11
C VAL A 348 -5.08 32.39 49.73
N GLU A 349 -4.42 33.53 49.60
CA GLU A 349 -4.98 34.79 49.13
C GLU A 349 -4.30 35.19 47.83
N ILE A 350 -5.08 35.59 46.84
CA ILE A 350 -4.58 36.05 45.54
C ILE A 350 -4.38 37.56 45.60
N LEU A 351 -3.18 38.05 45.26
CA LEU A 351 -2.86 39.49 45.20
C LEU A 351 -2.83 40.03 43.76
N GLY A 352 -2.54 39.18 42.77
CA GLY A 352 -2.51 39.54 41.35
C GLY A 352 -3.79 39.18 40.56
N SER A 353 -3.83 39.51 39.27
CA SER A 353 -4.94 39.14 38.39
C SER A 353 -4.76 37.75 37.75
N TYR A 354 -5.85 36.98 37.65
CA TYR A 354 -5.85 35.68 36.97
C TYR A 354 -6.07 35.84 35.47
N GLU A 355 -5.10 35.39 34.66
CA GLU A 355 -5.21 35.39 33.18
C GLU A 355 -5.39 33.98 32.60
N LYS A 356 -4.56 33.03 33.04
CA LYS A 356 -4.57 31.64 32.57
C LYS A 356 -3.89 30.72 33.58
N SER A 357 -4.25 29.44 33.55
CA SER A 357 -3.80 28.43 34.51
C SER A 357 -2.29 28.15 34.54
N SER A 358 -1.56 28.56 33.50
CA SER A 358 -0.12 28.36 33.34
C SER A 358 0.76 29.56 33.69
N LYS A 359 0.19 30.77 33.81
CA LYS A 359 0.94 31.98 34.15
C LYS A 359 1.03 32.11 35.68
N PRO A 360 2.23 32.28 36.27
CA PRO A 360 2.35 32.53 37.70
C PRO A 360 1.55 33.75 38.16
N ILE A 361 0.96 33.67 39.35
CA ILE A 361 0.16 34.73 39.97
C ILE A 361 0.73 35.04 41.35
N GLU A 362 0.72 36.31 41.77
CA GLU A 362 1.19 36.68 43.11
C GLU A 362 0.15 36.28 44.18
N THR A 363 0.63 35.63 45.24
CA THR A 363 -0.22 35.08 46.31
C THR A 363 0.38 35.28 47.69
N ARG A 364 -0.46 35.36 48.72
CA ARG A 364 -0.09 35.46 50.13
C ARG A 364 -0.70 34.32 50.94
N CYS A 365 0.06 33.80 51.90
CA CYS A 365 -0.42 32.75 52.80
C CYS A 365 -1.07 33.43 54.00
N LYS A 366 -2.36 33.19 54.22
CA LYS A 366 -3.10 33.71 55.38
C LYS A 366 -2.57 33.15 56.72
N LYS A 367 -1.88 31.99 56.71
CA LYS A 367 -1.30 31.38 57.94
C LYS A 367 0.02 32.01 58.39
N CYS A 368 0.93 32.27 57.45
CA CYS A 368 2.31 32.67 57.79
C CYS A 368 2.78 33.97 57.11
N GLY A 369 1.91 34.63 56.36
CA GLY A 369 2.20 35.88 55.65
C GLY A 369 3.13 35.76 54.44
N HIS A 370 3.67 34.56 54.14
CA HIS A 370 4.60 34.38 53.03
C HIS A 370 3.97 34.75 51.68
N ILE A 371 4.69 35.52 50.87
CA ILE A 371 4.30 35.88 49.50
C ILE A 371 5.09 35.01 48.50
N TRP A 372 4.41 34.39 47.54
CA TRP A 372 5.03 33.60 46.47
C TRP A 372 4.22 33.63 45.18
N HIS A 373 4.82 33.13 44.09
CA HIS A 373 4.30 33.22 42.72
C HIS A 373 3.99 31.84 42.12
N PRO A 374 2.96 31.11 42.59
CA PRO A 374 2.61 29.80 42.07
C PRO A 374 1.87 29.88 40.73
N ARG A 375 1.84 28.75 39.99
CA ARG A 375 0.89 28.59 38.88
C ARG A 375 -0.51 28.29 39.44
N PRO A 376 -1.58 28.96 38.96
CA PRO A 376 -2.95 28.71 39.42
C PRO A 376 -3.38 27.23 39.34
N SER A 377 -2.97 26.52 38.29
CA SER A 377 -3.21 25.07 38.15
C SER A 377 -2.64 24.22 39.30
N LYS A 378 -1.55 24.66 39.92
CA LYS A 378 -0.93 23.95 41.05
C LYS A 378 -1.65 24.23 42.36
N LEU A 379 -2.15 25.46 42.53
CA LEU A 379 -3.01 25.81 43.67
C LEU A 379 -4.30 24.98 43.66
N LEU A 380 -4.96 24.84 42.50
CA LEU A 380 -6.15 23.99 42.38
C LEU A 380 -5.86 22.49 42.53
N ALA A 381 -4.60 22.07 42.37
CA ALA A 381 -4.16 20.71 42.65
C ALA A 381 -3.79 20.48 44.13
N GLY A 382 -4.12 21.41 45.03
CA GLY A 382 -3.86 21.30 46.46
C GLY A 382 -2.48 21.76 46.92
N GLN A 383 -1.62 22.29 46.03
CA GLN A 383 -0.32 22.81 46.46
C GLN A 383 -0.48 24.17 47.13
N GLY A 384 -0.39 24.19 48.47
CA GLY A 384 -0.43 25.41 49.28
C GLY A 384 0.94 26.09 49.47
N CYS A 385 1.07 26.84 50.56
CA CYS A 385 2.26 27.62 50.86
C CYS A 385 3.52 26.75 51.04
N PRO A 386 4.60 26.99 50.27
CA PRO A 386 5.83 26.19 50.37
C PRO A 386 6.55 26.35 51.71
N LYS A 387 6.41 27.52 52.36
CA LYS A 387 6.95 27.78 53.70
C LYS A 387 6.25 26.93 54.76
N CYS A 388 4.92 26.88 54.75
CA CYS A 388 4.16 26.02 55.67
C CYS A 388 4.40 24.52 55.41
N ALA A 389 4.66 24.14 54.16
CA ALA A 389 4.96 22.75 53.80
C ALA A 389 6.41 22.34 54.08
N GLY A 390 7.25 23.22 54.64
CA GLY A 390 8.66 22.93 54.94
C GLY A 390 9.54 22.74 53.69
N LYS A 391 9.08 23.20 52.51
CA LYS A 391 9.78 23.01 51.22
C LYS A 391 10.72 24.16 50.84
N MET A 392 10.88 25.14 51.74
CA MET A 392 11.82 26.26 51.58
C MET A 392 13.24 25.78 51.89
N LYS A 393 14.16 25.94 50.93
CA LYS A 393 15.58 25.68 51.17
C LYS A 393 16.12 26.73 52.15
N THR A 394 16.67 26.28 53.27
CA THR A 394 17.28 27.17 54.28
C THR A 394 18.72 27.47 53.89
N ALA A 395 19.03 28.74 53.70
CA ALA A 395 20.39 29.19 53.44
C ALA A 395 21.25 29.05 54.71
N VAL A 396 22.53 28.73 54.53
CA VAL A 396 23.50 28.56 55.62
C VAL A 396 24.79 29.30 55.28
N ARG A 397 25.44 29.84 56.31
CA ARG A 397 26.73 30.52 56.20
C ARG A 397 27.80 29.67 56.87
N CYS A 398 28.93 29.50 56.19
CA CYS A 398 30.15 28.94 56.78
C CYS A 398 30.82 30.06 57.59
N ILE A 399 31.04 29.84 58.89
CA ILE A 399 31.54 30.90 59.79
C ILE A 399 33.00 31.24 59.47
N GLU A 400 33.81 30.24 59.11
CA GLU A 400 35.24 30.44 58.83
C GLU A 400 35.50 31.08 57.46
N THR A 401 34.69 30.77 56.43
CA THR A 401 34.90 31.29 55.07
C THR A 401 33.99 32.47 54.72
N ASP A 402 33.02 32.78 55.58
CA ASP A 402 31.94 33.76 55.36
C ASP A 402 31.06 33.48 54.13
N GLU A 403 31.23 32.33 53.47
CA GLU A 403 30.44 31.97 52.30
C GLU A 403 29.01 31.57 52.67
N VAL A 404 28.03 32.16 51.95
CA VAL A 404 26.62 31.87 52.10
C VAL A 404 26.15 30.93 50.99
N TYR A 405 25.63 29.77 51.39
CA TYR A 405 25.07 28.78 50.48
C TYR A 405 23.54 28.86 50.50
N SER A 406 22.93 28.80 49.32
CA SER A 406 21.47 28.88 49.13
C SER A 406 20.69 27.70 49.73
N SER A 407 21.38 26.63 50.16
CA SER A 407 20.78 25.49 50.83
C SER A 407 21.81 24.64 51.59
N LEU A 408 21.33 23.87 52.58
CA LEU A 408 22.12 22.83 53.27
C LEU A 408 22.77 21.82 52.31
N ALA A 409 22.11 21.47 51.21
CA ALA A 409 22.64 20.53 50.22
C ALA A 409 23.79 21.16 49.41
N ALA A 410 23.66 22.42 49.00
CA ALA A 410 24.72 23.14 48.30
C ALA A 410 25.97 23.29 49.17
N ALA A 411 25.77 23.62 50.46
CA ALA A 411 26.86 23.66 51.43
C ALA A 411 27.52 22.28 51.61
N ALA A 412 26.72 21.21 51.75
CA ALA A 412 27.24 19.85 51.88
C ALA A 412 28.13 19.45 50.70
N SER A 413 27.69 19.70 49.47
CA SER A 413 28.48 19.42 48.28
C SER A 413 29.80 20.21 48.25
N ALA A 414 29.78 21.47 48.68
CA ALA A 414 30.97 22.33 48.68
C ALA A 414 32.05 21.82 49.65
N VAL A 415 31.66 21.21 50.78
CA VAL A 415 32.59 20.66 51.78
C VAL A 415 32.71 19.14 51.73
N GLY A 416 32.31 18.50 50.63
CA GLY A 416 32.49 17.06 50.40
C GLY A 416 31.64 16.15 51.28
N LEU A 417 30.51 16.63 51.80
CA LEU A 417 29.57 15.85 52.60
C LEU A 417 28.44 15.26 51.73
N SER A 418 28.01 14.05 52.06
CA SER A 418 26.94 13.34 51.35
C SER A 418 25.54 13.89 51.62
N SER A 419 25.32 14.54 52.76
CA SER A 419 24.08 15.24 53.09
C SER A 419 24.32 16.48 53.95
N GLY A 420 23.35 17.41 53.93
CA GLY A 420 23.37 18.62 54.76
C GLY A 420 22.90 18.42 56.20
N ASP A 421 22.63 17.19 56.64
CA ASP A 421 22.07 16.94 57.98
C ASP A 421 23.08 17.25 59.09
N THR A 422 24.35 16.96 58.84
CA THR A 422 25.44 17.26 59.77
C THR A 422 25.69 18.76 59.88
N ILE A 423 25.57 19.49 58.77
CA ILE A 423 25.59 20.96 58.74
C ILE A 423 24.38 21.51 59.52
N SER A 424 23.17 20.98 59.32
CA SER A 424 22.00 21.39 60.10
C SER A 424 22.17 21.13 61.60
N ALA A 425 22.79 20.01 61.97
CA ALA A 425 23.10 19.71 63.37
C ALA A 425 24.14 20.68 63.96
N ALA A 426 25.11 21.11 63.15
CA ALA A 426 26.08 22.14 63.53
C ALA A 426 25.40 23.50 63.75
N CYS A 427 24.54 23.96 62.82
CA CYS A 427 23.78 25.21 62.99
C CYS A 427 22.88 25.22 64.23
N LYS A 428 22.40 24.05 64.68
CA LYS A 428 21.54 23.89 65.86
C LYS A 428 22.31 23.69 67.17
N GLY A 429 23.64 23.77 67.14
CA GLY A 429 24.50 23.54 68.31
C GLY A 429 24.56 22.09 68.80
N ARG A 430 23.97 21.14 68.04
CA ARG A 430 24.00 19.70 68.36
C ARG A 430 25.32 19.03 67.97
N ARG A 431 26.09 19.70 67.12
CA ARG A 431 27.47 19.35 66.75
C ARG A 431 28.33 20.60 66.76
N LYS A 432 29.62 20.43 67.05
CA LYS A 432 30.59 21.54 67.05
C LYS A 432 30.93 22.03 65.63
N SER A 433 31.00 21.12 64.66
CA SER A 433 31.33 21.41 63.25
C SER A 433 30.77 20.33 62.32
N ALA A 434 30.79 20.60 61.01
CA ALA A 434 30.49 19.66 59.94
C ALA A 434 31.43 19.90 58.76
N GLY A 435 32.04 18.83 58.22
CA GLY A 435 33.03 18.95 57.14
C GLY A 435 34.29 19.75 57.52
N GLY A 436 34.57 19.90 58.82
CA GLY A 436 35.68 20.71 59.34
C GLY A 436 35.32 22.16 59.67
N TYR A 437 34.12 22.63 59.32
CA TYR A 437 33.70 24.04 59.46
C TYR A 437 32.54 24.21 60.44
N ARG A 438 32.40 25.41 61.00
CA ARG A 438 31.24 25.82 61.78
C ARG A 438 30.23 26.52 60.88
N TRP A 439 28.97 26.32 61.22
CA TRP A 439 27.85 26.71 60.36
C TRP A 439 26.80 27.43 61.18
N GLU A 440 26.17 28.43 60.57
CA GLU A 440 24.97 29.06 61.10
C GLU A 440 23.91 29.21 60.01
N TYR A 441 22.65 29.35 60.40
CA TYR A 441 21.61 29.69 59.44
C TYR A 441 21.78 31.15 59.02
N ALA A 442 21.89 31.39 57.72
CA ALA A 442 21.94 32.75 57.21
C ALA A 442 20.58 33.40 57.49
N THR A 443 20.54 34.39 58.37
CA THR A 443 19.33 35.17 58.60
C THR A 443 18.95 35.83 57.29
N GLN A 444 17.78 35.50 56.75
CA GLN A 444 17.21 36.30 55.68
C GLN A 444 16.94 37.67 56.29
N SER A 445 17.76 38.67 55.94
CA SER A 445 17.39 40.06 56.12
C SER A 445 15.98 40.21 55.52
N GLN A 446 14.98 40.42 56.37
CA GLN A 446 13.67 40.85 55.88
C GLN A 446 13.86 42.27 55.31
N PRO A 447 13.22 42.61 54.18
CA PRO A 447 13.10 43.99 53.76
C PRO A 447 12.33 44.82 54.80
#